data_AF-A0A836TQY8-F1
#
_entry.id   AF-A0A836TQY8-F1
#
_cell.length_a   1.000
_cell.length_b   1.000
_cell.length_c   1.000
_cell.angle_alpha   90.00
_cell.angle_beta   90.00
_cell.angle_gamma   90.00
#
_symmetry.space_group_name_H-M   'P 1'
#
loop_
_entity.id
_entity.type
_entity.pdbx_description
1 polymer ?
#
loop_
_entity_poly.entity_id
_entity_poly.type
_entity_poly.pdbx_seq_one_letter_code
_entity_poly.pdbx_strand_id
1 'polypeptide(L)'
;MTTGKGNFIGDIQLPGMLHLVFVRSLHAHAKIVNIDTSAAEELKGVVAVIAGKQLAEEILLMPQPIVVPNIPANHPTFGPLAIGKVKFHGEPVAAIVARDKYVAEDAAELVMVDYEMLPYVGSGTGPRRHPRARTV
;
A
#
# COMPACT_ATOMS: atom_id res chain seq x y z
N MET A 1 15.46 25.02 -16.38
CA MET A 1 15.26 25.10 -14.90
C MET A 1 15.78 26.40 -14.28
N THR A 2 16.57 27.22 -14.98
CA THR A 2 17.21 28.44 -14.43
C THR A 2 16.26 29.60 -14.09
N THR A 3 14.99 29.54 -14.50
CA THR A 3 14.01 30.64 -14.31
C THR A 3 12.79 30.25 -13.47
N GLY A 4 12.74 29.03 -12.92
CA GLY A 4 11.60 28.56 -12.09
C GLY A 4 10.27 28.35 -12.84
N LYS A 5 10.24 28.49 -14.18
CA LYS A 5 9.02 28.32 -15.01
C LYS A 5 8.82 26.89 -15.52
N GLY A 6 9.48 25.90 -14.92
CA GLY A 6 9.16 24.50 -15.21
C GLY A 6 7.77 24.19 -14.67
N ASN A 7 7.01 23.35 -15.38
CA ASN A 7 5.70 22.90 -14.92
C ASN A 7 5.76 21.39 -14.71
N PHE A 8 5.85 20.97 -13.45
CA PHE A 8 5.90 19.58 -13.01
C PHE A 8 4.55 19.17 -12.41
N ILE A 9 4.38 17.87 -12.16
CA ILE A 9 3.12 17.32 -11.62
C ILE A 9 2.69 18.02 -10.33
N GLY A 10 3.65 18.40 -9.48
CA GLY A 10 3.37 19.12 -8.22
C GLY A 10 2.94 20.58 -8.38
N ASP A 11 3.17 21.18 -9.55
CA ASP A 11 2.79 22.58 -9.83
C ASP A 11 1.35 22.68 -10.37
N ILE A 12 0.76 21.55 -10.78
CA ILE A 12 -0.58 21.49 -11.34
C ILE A 12 -1.61 21.73 -10.23
N GLN A 13 -2.52 22.67 -10.47
CA GLN A 13 -3.71 22.89 -9.64
C GLN A 13 -4.97 22.85 -10.51
N LEU A 14 -5.93 22.01 -10.12
CA LEU A 14 -7.20 21.86 -10.80
C LEU A 14 -8.36 22.27 -9.86
N PRO A 15 -9.45 22.85 -10.39
CA PRO A 15 -10.64 23.10 -9.60
C PRO A 15 -11.16 21.80 -8.96
N GLY A 16 -11.33 21.80 -7.63
CA GLY A 16 -11.81 20.63 -6.89
C GLY A 16 -10.78 19.51 -6.71
N MET A 17 -9.49 19.78 -6.93
CA MET A 17 -8.41 18.81 -6.71
C MET A 17 -8.42 18.29 -5.26
N LEU A 18 -8.25 16.98 -5.12
CA LEU A 18 -8.10 16.29 -3.84
C LEU A 18 -6.66 15.80 -3.68
N HIS A 19 -6.26 15.60 -2.44
CA HIS A 19 -4.94 15.13 -2.05
C HIS A 19 -5.06 13.71 -1.49
N LEU A 20 -4.15 12.84 -1.92
CA LEU A 20 -4.08 11.47 -1.45
C LEU A 20 -2.82 11.26 -0.61
N VAL A 21 -2.99 10.68 0.58
CA VAL A 21 -1.90 10.26 1.48
C VAL A 21 -2.06 8.77 1.79
N PHE A 22 -0.95 8.05 1.84
CA PHE A 22 -0.95 6.63 2.19
C PHE A 22 -0.61 6.42 3.65
N VAL A 23 -1.41 5.61 4.34
CA VAL A 23 -1.01 4.98 5.60
C VAL A 23 -0.10 3.81 5.25
N ARG A 24 1.07 3.73 5.89
CA ARG A 24 2.13 2.77 5.53
C ARG A 24 2.47 1.87 6.70
N SER A 25 2.78 0.62 6.38
CA SER A 25 3.29 -0.36 7.33
C SER A 25 4.64 0.04 7.92
N LEU A 26 4.79 -0.10 9.25
CA LEU A 26 6.08 -0.03 9.94
C LEU A 26 6.74 -1.41 10.10
N HIS A 27 6.13 -2.46 9.58
CA HIS A 27 6.59 -3.84 9.72
C HIS A 27 7.09 -4.44 8.40
N ALA A 28 8.17 -5.21 8.47
CA ALA A 28 8.74 -5.91 7.33
C ALA A 28 7.87 -7.08 6.83
N HIS A 29 7.23 -7.82 7.74
CA HIS A 29 6.26 -8.86 7.38
C HIS A 29 5.30 -9.05 8.57
N ALA A 30 4.02 -8.81 8.36
CA ALA A 30 3.01 -8.97 9.39
C ALA A 30 1.63 -9.21 8.75
N LYS A 31 0.77 -9.96 9.43
CA LYS A 31 -0.63 -10.07 9.07
C LYS A 31 -1.37 -8.83 9.56
N ILE A 32 -2.24 -8.28 8.73
CA ILE A 32 -3.14 -7.19 9.10
C ILE A 32 -4.34 -7.85 9.79
N VAL A 33 -4.50 -7.60 11.09
CA VAL A 33 -5.61 -8.13 11.90
C VAL A 33 -6.83 -7.22 11.73
N ASN A 34 -6.61 -5.91 11.85
CA ASN A 34 -7.65 -4.91 11.74
C ASN A 34 -7.06 -3.58 11.24
N ILE A 35 -7.91 -2.78 10.57
CA ILE A 35 -7.62 -1.38 10.20
C ILE A 35 -8.84 -0.59 10.67
N ASP A 36 -8.66 0.25 11.70
CA ASP A 36 -9.68 1.17 12.18
C ASP A 36 -9.45 2.55 11.53
N THR A 37 -10.42 2.96 10.72
CA THR A 37 -10.43 4.20 9.95
C THR A 37 -11.43 5.21 10.49
N SER A 38 -12.19 4.86 11.54
CA SER A 38 -13.33 5.64 12.03
C SER A 38 -12.97 7.09 12.36
N ALA A 39 -11.93 7.31 13.16
CA ALA A 39 -11.47 8.65 13.52
C ALA A 39 -10.99 9.48 12.30
N ALA A 40 -10.36 8.83 11.32
CA ALA A 40 -9.92 9.50 10.10
C ALA A 40 -11.11 9.91 9.21
N GLU A 41 -12.13 9.06 9.10
CA GLU A 41 -13.35 9.33 8.33
C GLU A 41 -14.19 10.48 8.91
N GLU A 42 -14.15 10.67 10.23
CA GLU A 42 -14.85 11.76 10.92
C GLU A 42 -14.13 13.12 10.79
N LEU A 43 -12.86 13.14 10.37
CA LEU A 43 -12.09 14.37 10.27
C LEU A 43 -12.61 15.27 9.15
N LYS A 44 -12.98 16.51 9.50
CA LYS A 44 -13.51 17.48 8.55
C LYS A 44 -12.53 17.73 7.40
N GLY A 45 -12.98 17.49 6.18
CA GLY A 45 -12.20 17.71 4.96
C GLY A 45 -11.69 16.42 4.32
N VAL A 46 -11.75 15.29 5.06
CA VAL A 46 -11.62 13.96 4.48
C VAL A 46 -12.84 13.66 3.60
N VAL A 47 -12.57 13.09 2.43
CA VAL A 47 -13.57 12.73 1.41
C VAL A 47 -13.75 11.23 1.35
N ALA A 48 -12.66 10.46 1.49
CA ALA A 48 -12.70 9.01 1.53
C ALA A 48 -11.49 8.44 2.28
N VAL A 49 -11.70 7.30 2.94
CA VAL A 49 -10.64 6.42 3.42
C VAL A 49 -10.85 5.05 2.77
N ILE A 50 -9.80 4.52 2.15
CA ILE A 50 -9.88 3.29 1.35
C ILE A 50 -8.86 2.30 1.86
N ALA A 51 -9.32 1.16 2.38
CA ALA A 51 -8.47 0.04 2.77
C ALA A 51 -8.25 -0.93 1.60
N GLY A 52 -7.16 -1.71 1.66
CA GLY A 52 -6.78 -2.60 0.56
C GLY A 52 -7.84 -3.66 0.19
N LYS A 53 -8.62 -4.17 1.16
CA LYS A 53 -9.69 -5.12 0.89
C LYS A 53 -10.81 -4.49 0.05
N GLN A 54 -11.26 -3.29 0.42
CA GLN A 54 -12.30 -2.56 -0.32
C GLN A 54 -11.84 -2.26 -1.74
N LEU A 55 -10.59 -1.81 -1.89
CA LEU A 55 -10.06 -1.50 -3.22
C LEU A 55 -9.94 -2.73 -4.12
N ALA A 56 -9.60 -3.89 -3.56
CA ALA A 56 -9.46 -5.14 -4.31
C ALA A 56 -10.78 -5.69 -4.88
N GLU A 57 -11.92 -5.24 -4.33
CA GLU A 57 -13.25 -5.58 -4.84
C GLU A 57 -13.61 -4.75 -6.08
N GLU A 58 -12.99 -3.58 -6.26
CA GLU A 58 -13.29 -2.60 -7.32
C GLU A 58 -12.29 -2.63 -8.50
N ILE A 59 -11.11 -3.22 -8.31
CA ILE A 59 -10.06 -3.22 -9.34
C ILE A 59 -9.49 -4.61 -9.60
N LEU A 60 -9.00 -4.80 -10.84
CA LEU A 60 -8.16 -5.95 -11.17
C LEU A 60 -6.75 -5.75 -10.60
N LEU A 61 -6.28 -6.72 -9.82
CA LEU A 61 -4.90 -6.73 -9.36
C LEU A 61 -3.96 -6.92 -10.54
N MET A 62 -2.86 -6.18 -10.55
CA MET A 62 -1.95 -6.18 -11.69
C MET A 62 -1.05 -7.43 -11.63
N PRO A 63 -1.09 -8.32 -12.64
CA PRO A 63 -0.17 -9.44 -12.70
C PRO A 63 1.24 -8.92 -12.98
N GLN A 64 2.21 -9.33 -12.18
CA GLN A 64 3.63 -9.05 -12.44
C GLN A 64 4.34 -10.35 -12.81
N PRO A 65 4.51 -10.64 -14.12
CA PRO A 65 5.18 -11.86 -14.55
C PRO A 65 6.63 -11.85 -14.07
N ILE A 66 6.99 -12.85 -13.28
CA ILE A 66 8.37 -13.12 -12.89
C ILE A 66 8.86 -14.27 -13.75
N VAL A 67 9.70 -13.93 -14.73
CA VAL A 67 10.35 -14.89 -15.62
C VAL A 67 11.83 -14.92 -15.29
N VAL A 68 12.27 -15.98 -14.61
CA VAL A 68 13.67 -16.19 -14.25
C VAL A 68 14.14 -17.49 -14.88
N PRO A 69 15.32 -17.52 -15.53
CA PRO A 69 15.86 -18.75 -16.11
C PRO A 69 15.90 -19.89 -15.08
N ASN A 70 15.47 -21.09 -15.48
CA ASN A 70 15.41 -22.29 -14.65
C ASN A 70 14.44 -22.23 -13.44
N ILE A 71 13.53 -21.26 -13.39
CA ILE A 71 12.42 -21.20 -12.42
C ILE A 71 11.10 -21.20 -13.20
N PRO A 72 10.11 -22.03 -12.82
CA PRO A 72 8.78 -21.97 -13.42
C PRO A 72 8.23 -20.54 -13.37
N ALA A 73 7.66 -20.09 -14.49
CA ALA A 73 7.04 -18.77 -14.55
C ALA A 73 6.00 -18.62 -13.44
N ASN A 74 6.09 -17.53 -12.69
CA ASN A 74 5.15 -17.20 -11.65
C ASN A 74 4.52 -15.85 -11.97
N HIS A 75 3.22 -15.71 -11.71
CA HIS A 75 2.45 -14.50 -11.94
C HIS A 75 1.83 -14.02 -10.62
N PRO A 76 2.66 -13.59 -9.65
CA PRO A 76 2.12 -12.95 -8.46
C PRO A 76 1.31 -11.71 -8.84
N THR A 77 0.15 -11.59 -8.23
CA THR A 77 -0.68 -10.38 -8.32
C THR A 77 -0.27 -9.41 -7.21
N PHE A 78 -0.17 -8.13 -7.58
CA PHE A 78 0.10 -7.06 -6.64
C PHE A 78 -1.06 -6.07 -6.65
N GLY A 79 -1.50 -5.72 -5.45
CA GLY A 79 -2.43 -4.63 -5.23
C GLY A 79 -1.69 -3.34 -4.93
N PRO A 80 -2.31 -2.18 -5.19
CA PRO A 80 -1.78 -0.88 -4.78
C PRO A 80 -1.74 -0.71 -3.26
N LEU A 81 -2.60 -1.43 -2.53
CA LEU A 81 -2.64 -1.49 -1.07
C LEU A 81 -2.50 -2.96 -0.61
N ALA A 82 -1.92 -3.16 0.57
CA ALA A 82 -1.75 -4.47 1.18
C ALA A 82 -3.11 -5.11 1.51
N ILE A 83 -3.23 -6.41 1.22
CA ILE A 83 -4.44 -7.20 1.46
C ILE A 83 -4.08 -8.36 2.38
N GLY A 84 -4.66 -8.37 3.58
CA GLY A 84 -4.49 -9.42 4.59
C GLY A 84 -3.13 -9.45 5.28
N LYS A 85 -2.03 -9.08 4.60
CA LYS A 85 -0.70 -8.97 5.19
C LYS A 85 0.18 -7.97 4.46
N VAL A 86 1.12 -7.40 5.18
CA VAL A 86 2.23 -6.58 4.67
C VAL A 86 3.46 -7.46 4.49
N LYS A 87 4.21 -7.22 3.42
CA LYS A 87 5.34 -8.03 2.90
C LYS A 87 6.66 -7.26 2.93
N PHE A 88 6.62 -5.94 3.17
CA PHE A 88 7.80 -5.11 3.35
C PHE A 88 7.48 -3.85 4.17
N HIS A 89 8.52 -3.25 4.76
CA HIS A 89 8.41 -1.98 5.48
C HIS A 89 8.04 -0.86 4.51
N GLY A 90 7.01 -0.09 4.84
CA GLY A 90 6.50 1.00 4.02
C GLY A 90 5.42 0.59 3.02
N GLU A 91 5.00 -0.68 2.97
CA GLU A 91 3.89 -1.10 2.12
C GLU A 91 2.61 -0.32 2.49
N PRO A 92 1.92 0.31 1.53
CA PRO A 92 0.67 1.02 1.78
C PRO A 92 -0.42 0.06 2.27
N VAL A 93 -1.16 0.45 3.32
CA VAL A 93 -2.27 -0.36 3.86
C VAL A 93 -3.64 0.31 3.69
N ALA A 94 -3.66 1.63 3.69
CA ALA A 94 -4.84 2.44 3.41
C ALA A 94 -4.45 3.71 2.64
N ALA A 95 -5.43 4.29 1.93
CA ALA A 95 -5.31 5.57 1.27
C ALA A 95 -6.35 6.55 1.83
N ILE A 96 -5.89 7.74 2.21
CA ILE A 96 -6.71 8.86 2.67
C ILE A 96 -6.83 9.84 1.52
N VAL A 97 -8.05 10.25 1.21
CA VAL A 97 -8.35 11.29 0.23
C VAL A 97 -9.00 12.46 0.93
N ALA A 98 -8.41 13.66 0.87
CA ALA A 98 -8.94 14.86 1.49
C ALA A 98 -8.86 16.08 0.57
N ARG A 99 -9.58 17.15 0.93
CA ARG A 99 -9.59 18.42 0.19
C ARG A 99 -8.32 19.24 0.34
N ASP A 100 -7.49 18.91 1.31
CA ASP A 100 -6.25 19.59 1.63
C ASP A 100 -5.18 18.56 2.00
N LYS A 101 -3.93 18.83 1.62
CA LYS A 101 -2.81 17.91 1.86
C LYS A 101 -2.54 17.70 3.36
N TYR A 102 -2.59 18.77 4.15
CA TYR A 102 -2.30 18.69 5.59
C TYR A 102 -3.40 17.92 6.30
N VAL A 103 -4.66 18.13 5.93
CA VAL A 103 -5.79 17.34 6.46
C VAL A 103 -5.64 15.85 6.13
N ALA A 104 -5.16 15.51 4.93
CA ALA A 104 -4.90 14.12 4.57
C ALA A 104 -3.76 13.50 5.42
N GLU A 105 -2.73 14.28 5.75
CA GLU A 105 -1.63 13.86 6.62
C GLU A 105 -2.11 13.67 8.06
N ASP A 106 -2.85 14.64 8.61
CA ASP A 106 -3.45 14.56 9.95
C ASP A 106 -4.40 13.35 10.08
N ALA A 107 -5.26 13.12 9.09
CA ALA A 107 -6.15 11.96 9.06
C ALA A 107 -5.41 10.63 8.96
N ALA A 108 -4.26 10.59 8.27
CA ALA A 108 -3.45 9.37 8.19
C ALA A 108 -2.88 8.96 9.55
N GLU A 109 -2.60 9.92 10.45
CA GLU A 109 -2.13 9.63 11.81
C GLU A 109 -3.24 9.09 12.73
N LEU A 110 -4.52 9.31 12.39
CA LEU A 110 -5.67 8.80 13.14
C LEU A 110 -6.02 7.35 12.80
N VAL A 111 -5.46 6.79 11.73
CA VAL A 111 -5.71 5.39 11.35
C VAL A 111 -4.92 4.45 12.24
N MET A 112 -5.63 3.56 12.92
CA MET A 112 -5.02 2.51 13.75
C MET A 112 -4.98 1.19 12.98
N VAL A 113 -3.81 0.54 12.98
CA VAL A 113 -3.62 -0.73 12.29
C VAL A 113 -3.04 -1.77 13.25
N ASP A 114 -3.78 -2.85 13.44
CA ASP A 114 -3.38 -3.97 14.28
C ASP A 114 -2.63 -5.01 13.44
N TYR A 115 -1.44 -5.38 13.92
CA TYR A 115 -0.57 -6.32 13.24
C TYR A 115 -0.24 -7.53 14.10
N GLU A 116 -0.19 -8.70 13.45
CA GLU A 116 0.41 -9.91 14.01
C GLU A 116 1.73 -10.16 13.26
N MET A 117 2.87 -10.05 13.95
CA MET A 117 4.19 -10.16 13.32
C MET A 117 4.44 -11.57 12.75
N LEU A 118 4.97 -11.61 11.53
CA LEU A 118 5.33 -12.84 10.84
C LEU A 118 6.86 -12.93 10.67
N PRO A 119 7.43 -14.14 10.59
CA PRO A 119 8.84 -14.30 10.25
C PRO A 119 9.17 -13.62 8.93
N TYR A 120 10.14 -12.70 8.92
CA TYR A 120 10.57 -11.99 7.71
C TYR A 120 11.96 -12.46 7.26
N VAL A 121 12.29 -12.18 6.00
CA VAL A 121 13.62 -12.44 5.43
C VAL A 121 14.38 -11.11 5.35
N GLY A 122 15.31 -10.89 6.28
CA GLY A 122 16.14 -9.67 6.33
C GLY A 122 17.52 -9.81 5.67
N SER A 123 17.91 -11.03 5.29
CA SER A 123 19.20 -11.33 4.65
C SER A 123 19.02 -12.34 3.51
N GLY A 124 19.90 -12.28 2.50
CA GLY A 124 19.89 -13.22 1.36
C GLY A 124 20.19 -14.69 1.73
N THR A 125 20.41 -14.99 3.02
CA THR A 125 20.65 -16.33 3.58
C THR A 125 19.42 -16.92 4.27
N GLY A 126 18.28 -16.21 4.31
CA GLY A 126 17.02 -16.73 4.85
C GLY A 126 16.51 -18.00 4.13
N PRO A 127 15.55 -18.74 4.72
CA PRO A 127 15.25 -20.11 4.35
C PRO A 127 14.82 -20.21 2.89
N ARG A 128 15.70 -20.79 2.04
CA ARG A 128 15.37 -21.24 0.69
C ARG A 128 14.47 -22.47 0.77
N ARG A 129 13.23 -22.31 1.21
CA ARG A 129 12.22 -23.35 1.02
C ARG A 129 11.76 -23.26 -0.42
N HIS A 130 12.46 -23.96 -1.31
CA HIS A 130 11.91 -24.37 -2.58
C HIS A 130 10.90 -25.50 -2.28
N PRO A 131 9.58 -25.29 -2.36
CA PRO A 131 8.67 -26.42 -2.30
C PRO A 131 8.92 -27.23 -3.56
N ARG A 132 9.60 -28.38 -3.43
CA ARG A 132 9.54 -29.41 -4.46
C ARG A 132 8.05 -29.73 -4.61
N ALA A 133 7.43 -29.25 -5.68
CA ALA A 133 6.12 -29.70 -6.11
C ALA A 133 6.22 -31.22 -6.27
N ARG A 134 5.63 -31.96 -5.32
CA ARG A 134 5.34 -33.38 -5.51
C ARG A 134 4.16 -33.44 -6.46
N THR A 135 4.44 -33.68 -7.72
CA THR A 135 3.45 -34.14 -8.70
C THR A 135 3.07 -35.56 -8.33
N VAL A 136 1.77 -35.81 -8.16
CA VAL A 136 1.16 -37.13 -8.37
C VAL A 136 0.51 -37.08 -9.74
#